data_AF-A0A382RDW4-F1
#
_entry.id   AF-A0A382RDW4-F1
#
_cell.length_a   1.000
_cell.length_b   1.000
_cell.length_c   1.000
_cell.angle_alpha   90.00
_cell.angle_beta   90.00
_cell.angle_gamma   90.00
#
_symmetry.space_group_name_H-M   'P 1'
#
loop_
_entity.id
_entity.type
_entity.pdbx_description
1 polymer ?
#
loop_
_entity_poly.entity_id
_entity_poly.type
_entity_poly.pdbx_seq_one_letter_code
_entity_poly.pdbx_strand_id
1 'polypeptide(L)'
;WNFNFNMSYPLFNGFSREASVVRAESTAYVARLQEDDARRGARQEADAAIRFLETSEMAIDIAGEALLVANEDLRVTRERYRVGVAIILDVVTSQIAVDQARVDLVNSRYDYVLARAELEAILGMEL
;
A
#
# COMPACT_ATOMS: atom_id res chain seq x y z
N TRP A 1 31.79 14.56 -61.43
CA TRP A 1 31.05 14.02 -60.26
C TRP A 1 30.94 12.52 -60.46
N ASN A 2 31.27 11.71 -59.46
CA ASN A 2 31.12 10.25 -59.54
C ASN A 2 30.09 9.76 -58.54
N PHE A 3 29.13 8.99 -59.04
CA PHE A 3 28.21 8.21 -58.23
C PHE A 3 28.61 6.74 -58.31
N ASN A 4 28.66 6.08 -57.15
CA ASN A 4 28.90 4.64 -57.04
C ASN A 4 27.65 3.98 -56.46
N PHE A 5 27.20 2.89 -57.07
CA PHE A 5 26.13 2.04 -56.58
C PHE A 5 26.68 0.64 -56.34
N ASN A 6 26.55 0.16 -55.11
CA ASN A 6 26.92 -1.20 -54.73
C ASN A 6 25.67 -1.98 -54.33
N MET A 7 25.51 -3.18 -54.91
CA MET A 7 24.46 -4.11 -54.54
C MET A 7 25.12 -5.43 -54.10
N SER A 8 24.78 -5.88 -52.90
CA SER A 8 25.27 -7.14 -52.33
C SER A 8 24.10 -8.05 -51.98
N TYR A 9 24.07 -9.25 -52.56
CA TYR A 9 23.10 -10.29 -52.25
C TYR A 9 23.85 -11.58 -51.91
N PRO A 10 23.96 -11.96 -50.62
CA PRO A 10 24.65 -13.19 -50.24
C PRO A 10 23.81 -14.41 -50.67
N LEU A 11 24.41 -15.29 -51.49
CA LEU A 11 23.75 -16.52 -51.95
C LEU A 11 23.60 -17.58 -50.84
N PHE A 12 24.53 -17.61 -49.87
CA PHE A 12 24.45 -18.45 -48.68
C PHE A 12 25.16 -17.77 -47.51
N ASN A 13 24.49 -17.64 -46.37
CA ASN A 13 24.97 -16.94 -45.18
C ASN A 13 25.07 -17.86 -43.93
N GLY A 14 25.06 -19.17 -44.12
CA GLY A 14 25.13 -20.15 -43.02
C GLY A 14 23.89 -20.14 -42.11
N PHE A 15 22.72 -19.81 -42.64
CA PHE A 15 21.44 -19.70 -41.91
C PHE A 15 21.39 -18.57 -40.87
N SER A 16 22.29 -17.57 -40.95
CA SER A 16 22.36 -16.48 -39.97
C SER A 16 21.11 -15.59 -39.97
N ARG A 17 20.45 -15.45 -41.12
CA ARG A 17 19.18 -14.72 -41.25
C ARG A 17 18.08 -15.43 -40.47
N GLU A 18 17.94 -16.73 -40.64
CA GLU A 18 16.96 -17.58 -39.98
C GLU A 18 17.17 -17.55 -38.46
N ALA A 19 18.43 -17.71 -38.01
CA ALA A 19 18.78 -17.61 -36.59
C ALA A 19 18.46 -16.23 -36.01
N SER A 20 18.67 -15.15 -36.77
CA SER A 20 18.34 -13.79 -36.35
C SER A 20 16.84 -13.56 -36.24
N VAL A 21 16.04 -14.12 -37.16
CA VAL A 21 14.57 -14.07 -37.10
C VAL A 21 14.06 -14.82 -35.87
N VAL A 22 14.50 -16.06 -35.64
CA VAL A 22 14.10 -16.86 -34.47
C VAL A 22 14.47 -16.16 -33.15
N ARG A 23 15.64 -15.50 -33.11
CA ARG A 23 16.05 -14.70 -31.94
C ARG A 23 15.13 -13.49 -31.75
N ALA A 24 14.83 -12.75 -32.81
CA ALA A 24 13.95 -11.59 -32.75
C ALA A 24 12.53 -11.99 -32.31
N GLU A 25 12.00 -13.11 -32.80
CA GLU A 25 10.72 -13.67 -32.35
C GLU A 25 10.75 -14.04 -30.87
N SER A 26 11.80 -14.73 -30.41
CA SER A 26 12.00 -15.06 -28.99
C SER A 26 12.09 -13.80 -28.11
N THR A 27 12.82 -12.78 -28.54
CA THR A 27 12.94 -11.50 -27.83
C THR A 27 11.59 -10.79 -27.76
N ALA A 28 10.83 -10.76 -28.85
CA ALA A 28 9.48 -10.19 -28.86
C ALA A 28 8.52 -10.94 -27.94
N TYR A 29 8.63 -12.28 -27.88
CA TYR A 29 7.85 -13.10 -26.96
C TYR A 29 8.19 -12.80 -25.49
N VAL A 30 9.48 -12.73 -25.14
CA VAL A 30 9.93 -12.35 -23.79
C VAL A 30 9.46 -10.94 -23.43
N ALA A 31 9.54 -9.97 -24.35
CA ALA A 31 9.07 -8.61 -24.10
C ALA A 31 7.56 -8.56 -23.81
N ARG A 32 6.75 -9.36 -24.50
CA ARG A 32 5.30 -9.50 -24.21
C ARG A 32 5.05 -10.08 -22.82
N LEU A 33 5.79 -11.12 -22.44
CA LEU A 33 5.67 -11.70 -21.10
C LEU A 33 6.07 -10.70 -20.01
N GLN A 34 7.10 -9.89 -20.23
CA GLN A 34 7.51 -8.83 -19.31
C GLN A 34 6.44 -7.73 -19.19
N GLU A 35 5.79 -7.37 -20.29
CA GLU A 35 4.65 -6.44 -20.27
C GLU A 35 3.48 -7.01 -19.44
N ASP A 36 3.09 -8.26 -19.69
CA ASP A 36 2.02 -8.92 -18.95
C ASP A 36 2.35 -9.05 -17.46
N ASP A 37 3.61 -9.29 -17.12
CA ASP A 37 4.07 -9.37 -15.73
C ASP A 37 4.03 -8.00 -15.05
N ALA A 38 4.57 -6.96 -15.70
CA ALA A 38 4.52 -5.59 -15.19
C ALA A 38 3.07 -5.10 -15.00
N ARG A 39 2.17 -5.44 -15.94
CA ARG A 39 0.74 -5.12 -15.84
C ARG A 39 0.08 -5.82 -14.65
N ARG A 40 0.41 -7.09 -14.40
CA ARG A 40 -0.12 -7.83 -13.23
C ARG A 40 0.44 -7.28 -11.93
N GLY A 41 1.74 -6.95 -11.89
CA GLY A 41 2.39 -6.33 -10.75
C GLY A 41 1.73 -5.00 -10.36
N ALA A 42 1.52 -4.12 -11.33
CA ALA A 42 0.86 -2.83 -11.10
C ALA A 42 -0.58 -2.97 -10.57
N ARG A 43 -1.34 -3.95 -11.07
CA ARG A 43 -2.69 -4.25 -10.55
C ARG A 43 -2.64 -4.75 -9.12
N GLN A 44 -1.73 -5.66 -8.81
CA GLN A 44 -1.58 -6.21 -7.47
C GLN A 44 -1.18 -5.11 -6.46
N GLU A 45 -0.30 -4.20 -6.85
CA GLU A 45 0.11 -3.06 -6.04
C GLU A 45 -1.06 -2.11 -5.77
N ALA A 46 -1.84 -1.76 -6.80
CA ALA A 46 -3.04 -0.93 -6.64
C ALA A 46 -4.10 -1.61 -5.75
N ASP A 47 -4.36 -2.91 -5.95
CA ASP A 47 -5.32 -3.66 -5.13
C ASP A 47 -4.86 -3.72 -3.66
N ALA A 48 -3.56 -3.85 -3.41
CA ALA A 48 -3.01 -3.83 -2.05
C ALA A 48 -3.17 -2.46 -1.39
N ALA A 49 -2.89 -1.38 -2.11
CA ALA A 49 -3.02 -0.02 -1.60
C ALA A 49 -4.48 0.36 -1.29
N ILE A 50 -5.42 -0.02 -2.16
CA ILE A 50 -6.86 0.18 -1.90
C ILE A 50 -7.29 -0.56 -0.63
N ARG A 51 -6.92 -1.84 -0.50
CA ARG A 51 -7.25 -2.61 0.72
C ARG A 51 -6.61 -2.01 1.96
N PHE A 52 -5.38 -1.54 1.86
CA PHE A 52 -4.70 -0.91 3.00
C PHE A 52 -5.44 0.36 3.45
N LEU A 53 -5.85 1.22 2.51
CA LEU A 53 -6.66 2.40 2.79
C LEU A 53 -7.98 2.04 3.49
N GLU A 54 -8.73 1.08 2.95
CA GLU A 54 -9.99 0.59 3.56
C GLU A 54 -9.76 0.06 4.98
N THR A 55 -8.69 -0.72 5.19
CA THR A 55 -8.38 -1.26 6.52
C THR A 55 -7.97 -0.18 7.52
N SER A 56 -7.24 0.85 7.07
CA SER A 56 -6.85 1.99 7.90
C SER A 56 -8.06 2.85 8.27
N GLU A 57 -9.05 3.00 7.38
CA GLU A 57 -10.31 3.66 7.69
C GLU A 57 -11.08 2.91 8.78
N MET A 58 -11.25 1.59 8.64
CA MET A 58 -11.87 0.76 9.68
C MET A 58 -11.11 0.80 11.01
N ALA A 59 -9.78 0.92 10.97
CA ALA A 59 -8.96 1.04 12.18
C ALA A 59 -9.26 2.34 12.95
N ILE A 60 -9.55 3.44 12.25
CA ILE A 60 -9.97 4.70 12.90
C ILE A 60 -11.27 4.49 13.68
N ASP A 61 -12.26 3.81 13.08
CA ASP A 61 -13.54 3.55 13.74
C ASP A 61 -13.36 2.68 14.98
N ILE A 62 -12.56 1.62 14.88
CA ILE A 62 -12.25 0.73 16.01
C ILE A 62 -11.52 1.50 17.13
N ALA A 63 -10.53 2.33 16.79
CA ALA A 63 -9.81 3.13 17.78
C ALA A 63 -10.72 4.20 18.41
N GLY A 64 -11.67 4.74 17.65
CA GLY A 64 -12.70 5.65 18.15
C GLY A 64 -13.60 4.98 19.19
N GLU A 65 -14.09 3.78 18.90
CA GLU A 65 -14.90 3.00 19.86
C GLU A 65 -14.09 2.61 21.11
N ALA A 66 -12.83 2.20 20.94
CA ALA A 66 -11.94 1.89 22.06
C ALA A 66 -11.76 3.11 22.99
N LEU A 67 -11.65 4.32 22.43
CA LEU A 67 -11.59 5.55 23.22
C LEU A 67 -12.92 5.81 23.97
N LEU A 68 -14.07 5.55 23.35
CA LEU A 68 -15.37 5.67 24.04
C LEU A 68 -15.46 4.72 25.23
N VAL A 69 -15.08 3.45 25.04
CA VAL A 69 -15.06 2.44 26.10
C VAL A 69 -14.11 2.83 27.23
N ALA A 70 -12.90 3.30 26.91
CA ALA A 70 -11.94 3.73 27.93
C ALA A 70 -12.45 4.93 28.74
N ASN A 71 -13.12 5.89 28.10
CA ASN A 71 -13.71 7.04 28.79
C ASN A 71 -14.84 6.61 29.75
N GLU A 72 -15.66 5.64 29.34
CA GLU A 72 -16.73 5.11 30.18
C GLU A 72 -16.18 4.35 31.38
N ASP A 73 -15.13 3.55 31.20
CA ASP A 73 -14.41 2.90 32.31
C ASP A 73 -13.89 3.92 33.32
N LEU A 74 -13.21 4.97 32.84
CA LEU A 74 -12.73 6.05 33.70
C LEU A 74 -13.88 6.73 34.46
N ARG A 75 -15.03 6.94 33.82
CA ARG A 75 -16.22 7.51 34.46
C ARG A 75 -16.72 6.60 35.59
N VAL A 76 -16.88 5.31 35.33
CA VAL A 76 -17.33 4.32 36.33
C VAL A 76 -16.33 4.20 37.49
N THR A 77 -15.03 4.14 37.19
CA THR A 77 -13.97 4.02 38.20
C THR A 77 -13.89 5.26 39.10
N ARG A 78 -14.09 6.47 38.54
CA ARG A 78 -14.21 7.71 39.33
C ARG A 78 -15.42 7.69 40.27
N GLU A 79 -16.57 7.20 39.81
CA GLU A 79 -17.75 7.06 40.68
C GLU A 79 -17.51 6.05 41.81
N ARG A 80 -16.86 4.91 41.50
CA ARG A 80 -16.47 3.92 42.51
C ARG A 80 -15.50 4.49 43.53
N TYR A 81 -14.53 5.30 43.11
CA TYR A 81 -13.61 5.99 44.00
C TYR A 81 -14.35 6.97 44.91
N ARG A 82 -15.31 7.73 44.36
CA ARG A 82 -16.13 8.68 45.12
C ARG A 82 -16.94 8.03 46.25
N VAL A 83 -17.40 6.79 46.03
CA VAL A 83 -18.13 6.01 47.06
C VAL A 83 -17.21 5.09 47.89
N GLY A 84 -15.88 5.18 47.72
CA GLY A 84 -14.89 4.43 48.50
C GLY A 84 -14.74 2.95 48.11
N VAL A 85 -15.26 2.54 46.97
CA VAL A 85 -15.19 1.15 46.45
C VAL A 85 -13.92 0.91 45.62
N ALA A 86 -13.37 1.95 44.99
CA ALA A 86 -12.11 1.91 44.26
C ALA A 86 -11.06 2.82 44.94
N ILE A 87 -9.78 2.59 44.63
CA ILE A 87 -8.68 3.42 45.14
C ILE A 87 -8.22 4.43 44.09
N ILE A 88 -7.44 5.43 44.51
CA ILE A 88 -6.93 6.47 43.60
C ILE A 88 -6.04 5.89 42.48
N LEU A 89 -5.34 4.78 42.76
CA LEU A 89 -4.52 4.10 41.76
C LEU A 89 -5.37 3.61 40.58
N ASP A 90 -6.56 3.05 40.84
CA ASP A 90 -7.47 2.58 39.79
C ASP A 90 -7.88 3.72 38.86
N VAL A 91 -8.18 4.90 39.42
CA VAL A 91 -8.54 6.09 38.64
C VAL A 91 -7.37 6.54 37.74
N VAL A 92 -6.15 6.52 38.27
CA VAL A 92 -4.94 6.86 37.49
C VAL A 92 -4.71 5.85 36.38
N THR A 93 -4.89 4.56 36.65
CA THR A 93 -4.77 3.50 35.63
C THR A 93 -5.81 3.66 34.51
N SER A 94 -7.09 3.90 34.84
CA SER A 94 -8.12 4.17 33.83
C SER A 94 -7.83 5.46 33.04
N GLN A 95 -7.24 6.49 33.66
CA GLN A 95 -6.86 7.73 32.98
C GLN A 95 -5.74 7.47 31.95
N ILE A 96 -4.73 6.68 32.33
CA ILE A 96 -3.66 6.25 31.41
C ILE A 96 -4.24 5.47 30.23
N ALA A 97 -5.23 4.59 30.47
CA ALA A 97 -5.90 3.84 29.41
C ALA A 97 -6.63 4.76 28.41
N VAL A 98 -7.31 5.81 28.89
CA VAL A 98 -7.94 6.83 28.03
C VAL A 98 -6.89 7.56 27.19
N ASP A 99 -5.78 7.95 27.80
CA ASP A 99 -4.74 8.70 27.09
C ASP A 99 -4.03 7.81 26.05
N GLN A 100 -3.82 6.52 26.34
CA GLN A 100 -3.32 5.56 25.36
C GLN A 100 -4.31 5.38 24.20
N ALA A 101 -5.60 5.18 24.47
CA ALA A 101 -6.61 5.04 23.41
C ALA A 101 -6.71 6.31 22.54
N ARG A 102 -6.46 7.50 23.10
CA ARG A 102 -6.39 8.74 22.33
C ARG A 102 -5.17 8.77 21.41
N VAL A 103 -4.00 8.33 21.89
CA VAL A 103 -2.78 8.19 21.07
C VAL A 103 -3.02 7.21 19.93
N ASP A 104 -3.64 6.06 20.21
CA ASP A 104 -3.92 5.04 19.21
C ASP A 104 -4.86 5.57 18.12
N LEU A 105 -5.92 6.30 18.49
CA LEU A 105 -6.81 6.97 17.51
C LEU A 105 -6.07 7.98 16.62
N VAL A 106 -5.13 8.74 17.18
CA VAL A 106 -4.30 9.67 16.40
C VAL A 106 -3.41 8.92 15.42
N ASN A 107 -2.79 7.82 15.86
CA ASN A 107 -1.96 6.98 15.01
C ASN A 107 -2.78 6.35 13.88
N SER A 108 -3.95 5.79 14.15
CA SER A 108 -4.82 5.22 13.11
C SER A 108 -5.24 6.26 12.05
N ARG A 109 -5.49 7.51 12.48
CA ARG A 109 -5.77 8.61 11.54
C ARG A 109 -4.55 8.98 10.69
N TYR A 110 -3.37 8.95 11.28
CA TYR A 110 -2.13 9.20 10.56
C TYR A 110 -1.85 8.09 9.53
N ASP A 111 -2.05 6.83 9.90
CA ASP A 111 -1.87 5.67 9.02
C ASP A 111 -2.83 5.71 7.83
N TYR A 112 -4.07 6.16 8.03
CA TYR A 112 -5.02 6.40 6.93
C TYR A 112 -4.53 7.47 5.95
N VAL A 113 -4.00 8.59 6.45
CA VAL A 113 -3.44 9.64 5.58
C VAL A 113 -2.25 9.11 4.79
N LEU A 114 -1.39 8.31 5.42
CA LEU A 114 -0.26 7.67 4.73
C LEU A 114 -0.74 6.68 3.66
N ALA A 115 -1.73 5.84 3.98
CA ALA A 115 -2.34 4.91 3.03
C ALA A 115 -2.96 5.63 1.82
N ARG A 116 -3.58 6.79 2.06
CA ARG A 116 -4.14 7.61 0.98
C ARG A 116 -3.04 8.17 0.08
N ALA A 117 -1.98 8.71 0.67
CA ALA A 117 -0.83 9.23 -0.07
C ALA A 117 -0.11 8.15 -0.90
N GLU A 118 -0.04 6.92 -0.38
CA GLU A 118 0.51 5.77 -1.11
C GLU A 118 -0.35 5.41 -2.33
N LEU A 119 -1.68 5.38 -2.17
CA LEU A 119 -2.60 5.15 -3.28
C LEU A 119 -2.52 6.26 -4.34
N GLU A 120 -2.47 7.52 -3.92
CA GLU A 120 -2.28 8.68 -4.80
C GLU A 120 -0.96 8.57 -5.60
N ALA A 121 0.13 8.13 -4.96
CA ALA A 121 1.42 7.92 -5.60
C ALA A 121 1.40 6.80 -6.65
N ILE A 122 0.69 5.70 -6.39
CA ILE A 122 0.52 4.58 -7.34
C ILE A 122 -0.34 4.99 -8.54
N LEU A 123 -1.43 5.74 -8.29
CA LEU A 123 -2.33 6.21 -9.34
C LEU A 123 -1.75 7.38 -10.15
N GLY A 124 -0.78 8.12 -9.58
CA GLY A 124 -0.21 9.31 -10.18
C GLY A 124 -1.15 10.51 -10.21
N MET A 125 -2.16 10.53 -9.32
CA MET A 125 -3.17 11.58 -9.21
C MET A 125 -3.65 11.74 -7.77
N GLU A 126 -4.07 12.95 -7.40
CA GLU A 126 -4.65 13.25 -6.08
C GLU A 126 -6.10 12.73 -5.96
N LEU A 127 -6.49 12.31 -4.76
CA LEU A 127 -7.82 11.78 -4.40
C LEU A 127 -8.63 12.77 -3.54
#